data_AF-A0A1V4KK41-F1
#
_entry.id   AF-A0A1V4KK41-F1
#
_cell.length_a   1.000
_cell.length_b   1.000
_cell.length_c   1.000
_cell.angle_alpha   90.00
_cell.angle_beta   90.00
_cell.angle_gamma   90.00
#
_symmetry.space_group_name_H-M   'P 1'
#
loop_
_entity.id
_entity.type
_entity.pdbx_description
1 polymer ?
#
loop_
_entity_poly.entity_id
_entity_poly.type
_entity_poly.pdbx_seq_one_letter_code
_entity_poly.pdbx_strand_id
1 'polypeptide(L)'
;MELDPSPPAGLSRRAVGSLLALLHKLLSGDVRNGLALLGPPGQHEEPDGAGGRFDGVAIAAKEARTGGQRVLLVDWSSRPSWTLPRLFQDDPGVLYFGVHGGPAPPGPPQPLSVHVTWEEVWNP
;
A
#
# COMPACT_ATOMS: atom_id res chain seq x y z
N MET A 1 -9.85 13.73 29.08
CA MET A 1 -8.46 13.49 28.66
C MET A 1 -8.53 12.52 27.50
N GLU A 2 -8.66 13.06 26.30
CA GLU A 2 -8.75 12.31 25.05
C GLU A 2 -7.33 11.86 24.69
N LEU A 3 -7.10 10.55 24.60
CA LEU A 3 -5.84 10.02 24.08
C LEU A 3 -5.85 10.28 22.58
N ASP A 4 -4.91 11.09 22.08
CA ASP A 4 -4.64 11.17 20.63
C ASP A 4 -4.31 9.74 20.15
N PRO A 5 -5.14 9.12 19.29
CA PRO A 5 -4.96 7.74 18.86
C PRO A 5 -3.87 7.60 17.79
N SER A 6 -3.24 8.70 17.37
CA SER A 6 -2.24 8.69 16.31
C SER A 6 -0.90 8.15 16.83
N PRO A 7 -0.34 7.09 16.21
CA PRO A 7 0.98 6.61 16.58
C PRO A 7 2.04 7.69 16.34
N PRO A 8 3.04 7.84 17.23
CA PRO A 8 4.03 8.90 17.09
C PRO A 8 4.76 8.80 15.75
N ALA A 9 4.88 9.91 15.02
CA ALA A 9 5.43 10.00 13.67
C ALA A 9 6.81 9.32 13.49
N GLY A 10 7.59 9.21 14.58
CA GLY A 10 8.86 8.50 14.61
C GLY A 10 8.76 6.99 14.32
N LEU A 11 7.66 6.33 14.69
CA LEU A 11 7.44 4.90 14.40
C LEU A 11 7.16 4.67 12.92
N SER A 12 6.29 5.50 12.31
CA SER A 12 5.99 5.44 10.88
C SER A 12 7.25 5.64 10.02
N ARG A 13 8.11 6.59 10.37
CA ARG A 13 9.38 6.81 9.66
C ARG A 13 10.33 5.61 9.74
N ARG A 14 10.42 4.96 10.91
CA ARG A 14 11.23 3.75 11.09
C ARG A 14 10.69 2.56 10.30
N ALA A 15 9.37 2.42 10.23
CA ALA A 15 8.73 1.39 9.42
C ALA A 15 9.07 1.55 7.93
N VAL A 16 8.92 2.76 7.39
CA VAL A 16 9.28 3.07 5.99
C VAL A 16 10.78 2.85 5.75
N GLY A 17 11.66 3.33 6.64
CA GLY A 17 13.10 3.11 6.51
C GLY A 17 13.49 1.63 6.52
N SER A 18 12.83 0.81 7.34
CA SER A 18 13.06 -0.63 7.39
C SER A 18 12.60 -1.33 6.10
N LEU A 19 11.47 -0.90 5.53
CA LEU A 19 11.00 -1.40 4.24
C LEU A 19 11.97 -1.05 3.11
N LEU A 20 12.48 0.18 3.07
CA LEU A 20 13.46 0.61 2.06
C LEU A 20 14.79 -0.13 2.20
N ALA A 21 15.25 -0.37 3.44
CA ALA A 21 16.45 -1.17 3.66
C ALA A 21 16.31 -2.60 3.12
N LEU A 22 15.13 -3.21 3.28
CA LEU A 22 14.82 -4.51 2.68
C LEU A 22 14.75 -4.43 1.15
N LEU A 23 14.09 -3.41 0.60
CA LEU A 23 14.01 -3.19 -0.84
C LEU A 23 15.41 -3.06 -1.46
N HIS A 24 16.31 -2.30 -0.88
CA HIS A 24 17.67 -2.15 -1.42
C HIS A 24 18.43 -3.47 -1.47
N LYS A 25 18.28 -4.34 -0.44
CA LYS A 25 18.87 -5.69 -0.45
C LYS A 25 18.28 -6.59 -1.54
N LEU A 26 17.00 -6.40 -1.88
CA LEU A 26 16.35 -7.11 -2.99
C LEU A 26 16.89 -6.61 -4.33
N LEU A 27 16.96 -5.28 -4.50
CA LEU A 27 17.42 -4.65 -5.74
C LEU A 27 18.91 -4.89 -6.02
N SER A 28 19.75 -5.00 -4.98
CA SER A 28 21.17 -5.36 -5.12
C SER A 28 21.39 -6.85 -5.40
N GLY A 29 20.38 -7.69 -5.19
CA GLY A 29 20.50 -9.15 -5.27
C GLY A 29 21.12 -9.82 -4.04
N ASP A 30 21.34 -9.09 -2.94
CA ASP A 30 21.86 -9.65 -1.68
C ASP A 30 20.90 -10.69 -1.09
N VAL A 31 19.59 -10.50 -1.30
CA VAL A 31 18.54 -11.43 -0.92
C VAL A 31 17.58 -11.66 -2.07
N ARG A 32 16.97 -12.85 -2.13
CA ARG A 32 16.00 -13.21 -3.19
C ARG A 32 14.57 -12.79 -2.87
N ASN A 33 14.22 -12.72 -1.59
CA ASN A 33 12.90 -12.37 -1.08
C ASN A 33 13.02 -11.77 0.33
N GLY A 34 11.91 -11.23 0.84
CA GLY A 34 11.91 -10.57 2.13
C GLY A 34 10.50 -10.38 2.69
N LEU A 35 10.41 -10.35 4.02
CA LEU A 35 9.20 -10.03 4.77
C LEU A 35 9.52 -8.91 5.76
N ALA A 36 8.77 -7.80 5.67
CA ALA A 36 8.90 -6.69 6.61
C ALA A 36 7.78 -6.76 7.66
N LEU A 37 8.13 -7.02 8.91
CA LEU A 37 7.21 -7.03 10.04
C LEU A 37 7.13 -5.62 10.64
N LEU A 38 6.26 -4.79 10.07
CA LEU A 38 6.19 -3.37 10.37
C LEU A 38 4.93 -3.03 11.17
N GLY A 39 5.08 -2.10 12.10
CA GLY A 39 3.98 -1.47 12.81
C GLY A 39 4.28 0.02 13.04
N PRO A 40 3.26 0.88 13.15
CA PRO A 40 1.81 0.63 12.98
C PRO A 40 1.42 0.41 11.50
N PRO A 41 0.25 -0.19 11.21
CA PRO A 41 -0.23 -0.32 9.83
C PRO A 41 -0.39 1.08 9.20
N GLY A 42 -0.04 1.21 7.92
CA GLY A 42 -0.42 2.39 7.13
C GLY A 42 -1.95 2.49 7.11
N GLN A 43 -2.52 3.64 7.46
CA GLN A 43 -3.97 3.86 7.49
C GLN A 43 -4.38 4.75 6.32
N HIS A 44 -5.13 4.19 5.37
CA HIS A 44 -6.47 4.55 4.85
C HIS A 44 -6.98 5.98 4.73
N GLU A 45 -6.31 7.03 5.19
CA GLU A 45 -6.93 8.36 5.16
C GLU A 45 -6.60 9.10 3.87
N GLU A 46 -7.65 9.66 3.27
CA GLU A 46 -7.59 10.52 2.10
C GLU A 46 -6.58 11.67 2.31
N PRO A 47 -6.01 12.24 1.23
CA PRO A 47 -5.00 13.30 1.33
C PRO A 47 -5.46 14.59 2.04
N ASP A 48 -6.75 14.73 2.35
CA ASP A 48 -7.35 15.97 2.89
C ASP A 48 -7.47 16.01 4.43
N GLY A 49 -7.06 14.96 5.14
CA GLY A 49 -6.90 15.00 6.60
C GLY A 49 -5.50 15.48 6.99
N ALA A 50 -5.40 16.60 7.71
CA ALA A 50 -4.16 17.27 8.13
C ALA A 50 -3.23 16.44 9.06
N GLY A 51 -2.67 15.35 8.52
CA GLY A 51 -1.78 14.44 9.23
C GLY A 51 -1.09 13.50 8.24
N GLY A 52 -0.20 14.05 7.40
CA GLY A 52 0.54 13.30 6.38
C GLY A 52 1.18 12.02 6.92
N ARG A 53 0.53 10.88 6.69
CA ARG A 53 1.02 9.55 6.99
C ARG A 53 1.54 8.91 5.71
N PHE A 54 2.79 8.48 5.77
CA PHE A 54 3.51 7.89 4.65
C PHE A 54 3.00 6.48 4.36
N ASP A 55 2.49 6.25 3.15
CA ASP A 55 2.30 4.89 2.64
C ASP A 55 3.69 4.32 2.26
N GLY A 56 4.23 3.46 3.12
CA GLY A 56 5.54 2.85 2.89
C GLY A 56 5.58 2.01 1.63
N VAL A 57 4.47 1.36 1.26
CA VAL A 57 4.38 0.55 0.03
C VAL A 57 4.45 1.47 -1.19
N ALA A 58 3.75 2.61 -1.15
CA ALA A 58 3.83 3.62 -2.20
C ALA A 58 5.26 4.15 -2.39
N ILE A 59 5.95 4.46 -1.30
CA ILE A 59 7.33 4.97 -1.34
C ILE A 59 8.27 3.89 -1.89
N ALA A 60 8.17 2.66 -1.40
CA ALA A 60 8.98 1.54 -1.88
C ALA A 60 8.75 1.26 -3.36
N ALA A 61 7.50 1.30 -3.83
CA ALA A 61 7.17 1.15 -5.24
C ALA A 61 7.81 2.27 -6.07
N LYS A 62 7.69 3.53 -5.66
CA LYS A 62 8.36 4.66 -6.35
C LYS A 62 9.87 4.51 -6.40
N GLU A 63 10.51 4.08 -5.32
CA GLU A 63 11.96 3.83 -5.27
C GLU A 63 12.38 2.68 -6.20
N ALA A 64 11.60 1.59 -6.25
CA ALA A 64 11.86 0.53 -7.21
C ALA A 64 11.71 1.01 -8.67
N ARG A 65 10.75 1.90 -8.92
CA ARG A 65 10.52 2.51 -10.24
C ARG A 65 11.64 3.44 -10.69
N THR A 66 12.19 4.26 -9.79
CA THR A 66 13.38 5.07 -10.11
C THR A 66 14.59 4.20 -10.45
N GLY A 67 14.68 3.01 -9.86
CA GLY A 67 15.63 1.94 -10.24
C GLY A 67 15.27 1.15 -11.50
N GLY A 68 14.25 1.55 -12.26
CA GLY A 68 13.86 0.95 -13.54
C GLY A 68 13.06 -0.35 -13.45
N GLN A 69 12.69 -0.80 -12.25
CA GLN A 69 11.94 -2.06 -12.06
C GLN A 69 10.49 -1.93 -12.50
N ARG A 70 9.88 -3.00 -13.01
CA ARG A 70 8.42 -3.08 -13.07
C ARG A 70 7.90 -3.62 -11.73
N VAL A 71 6.83 -3.03 -11.21
CA VAL A 71 6.33 -3.33 -9.86
C VAL A 71 4.91 -3.87 -9.94
N LEU A 72 4.67 -5.01 -9.29
CA LEU A 72 3.33 -5.54 -9.02
C LEU A 72 3.02 -5.32 -7.55
N LEU A 73 1.98 -4.55 -7.26
CA LEU A 73 1.42 -4.38 -5.92
C LEU A 73 0.23 -5.31 -5.77
N VAL A 74 0.33 -6.28 -4.86
CA VAL A 74 -0.76 -7.19 -4.50
C VAL A 74 -1.31 -6.77 -3.15
N ASP A 75 -2.56 -6.34 -3.10
CA ASP A 75 -3.25 -5.98 -1.86
C ASP A 75 -4.36 -7.01 -1.59
N TRP A 76 -4.20 -7.82 -0.54
CA TRP A 76 -5.24 -8.74 -0.04
C TRP A 76 -5.78 -8.30 1.33
N SER A 77 -5.47 -7.08 1.76
CA SER A 77 -5.88 -6.60 3.07
C SER A 77 -7.41 -6.53 3.18
N SER A 78 -7.94 -6.81 4.38
CA SER A 78 -9.38 -6.67 4.66
C SER A 78 -9.87 -5.22 4.57
N ARG A 79 -8.93 -4.27 4.58
CA ARG A 79 -9.16 -2.86 4.35
C ARG A 79 -8.17 -2.44 3.26
N PRO A 80 -8.56 -2.35 1.97
CA PRO A 80 -7.68 -1.90 0.87
C PRO A 80 -7.24 -0.45 0.95
N SER A 81 -6.03 -0.16 0.48
CA SER A 81 -5.63 1.23 0.24
C SER A 81 -6.44 1.86 -0.90
N TRP A 82 -7.13 2.96 -0.62
CA TRP A 82 -7.84 3.74 -1.65
C TRP A 82 -6.89 4.62 -2.47
N THR A 83 -5.69 4.86 -1.96
CA THR A 83 -4.71 5.78 -2.56
C THR A 83 -3.76 5.06 -3.51
N LEU A 84 -3.34 3.82 -3.21
CA LEU A 84 -2.37 3.08 -4.03
C LEU A 84 -2.81 2.95 -5.51
N PRO A 85 -4.05 2.55 -5.84
CA PRO A 85 -4.46 2.46 -7.23
C PRO A 85 -4.39 3.82 -7.93
N ARG A 86 -4.84 4.89 -7.27
CA ARG A 86 -4.87 6.25 -7.84
C ARG A 86 -3.47 6.83 -8.04
N LEU A 87 -2.56 6.55 -7.11
CA LEU A 87 -1.20 7.09 -7.14
C LEU A 87 -0.39 6.59 -8.35
N PHE A 88 -0.70 5.40 -8.84
CA PHE A 88 0.02 4.73 -9.92
C PHE A 88 -0.79 4.60 -11.20
N GLN A 89 -1.98 5.20 -11.27
CA GLN A 89 -2.90 5.08 -12.41
C GLN A 89 -2.26 5.47 -13.76
N ASP A 90 -1.31 6.41 -13.73
CA ASP A 90 -0.63 6.95 -14.91
C ASP A 90 0.81 6.38 -15.10
N ASP A 91 1.28 5.48 -14.21
CA ASP A 91 2.60 4.82 -14.36
C ASP A 91 2.42 3.39 -14.92
N PRO A 92 2.67 3.16 -16.23
CA PRO A 92 2.49 1.84 -16.84
C PRO A 92 3.49 0.78 -16.35
N GLY A 93 4.49 1.17 -15.55
CA GLY A 93 5.42 0.21 -14.92
C GLY A 93 5.00 -0.24 -13.53
N VAL A 94 3.85 0.23 -13.02
CA VAL A 94 3.27 -0.26 -11.77
C VAL A 94 1.88 -0.83 -12.04
N LEU A 95 1.68 -2.09 -11.67
CA LEU A 95 0.36 -2.74 -11.69
C LEU A 95 -0.14 -2.88 -10.25
N TYR A 96 -1.30 -2.33 -9.95
CA TYR A 96 -2.03 -2.61 -8.72
C TYR A 96 -3.03 -3.75 -8.96
N PHE A 97 -3.01 -4.77 -8.11
CA PHE A 97 -3.94 -5.88 -8.08
C PHE A 97 -4.48 -6.06 -6.66
N GLY A 98 -5.77 -5.81 -6.48
CA GLY A 98 -6.44 -5.87 -5.18
C GLY A 98 -7.51 -6.96 -5.14
N VAL A 99 -7.54 -7.75 -4.07
CA VAL A 99 -8.61 -8.73 -3.79
C VAL A 99 -9.20 -8.41 -2.42
N HIS A 100 -10.44 -7.92 -2.39
CA HIS A 100 -11.08 -7.41 -1.18
C HIS A 100 -12.53 -7.86 -1.10
N GLY A 101 -13.00 -8.13 0.12
CA GLY A 101 -14.43 -8.28 0.40
C GLY A 101 -15.08 -6.91 0.57
N GLY A 102 -16.26 -6.72 0.00
CA GLY A 102 -17.02 -5.47 0.10
C GLY A 102 -16.90 -4.55 -1.14
N PRO A 103 -17.44 -3.33 -1.05
CA PRO A 103 -17.53 -2.42 -2.19
C PRO A 103 -16.14 -1.95 -2.66
N ALA A 104 -16.00 -1.77 -3.97
CA ALA A 104 -14.78 -1.20 -4.55
C ALA A 104 -14.51 0.20 -3.97
N PRO A 105 -13.23 0.64 -3.91
CA PRO A 105 -12.91 2.02 -3.56
C PRO A 105 -13.70 3.01 -4.42
N PRO A 106 -14.20 4.12 -3.87
CA PRO A 106 -14.91 5.12 -4.65
C PRO A 106 -13.99 5.71 -5.73
N GLY A 107 -14.52 6.08 -6.89
CA GLY A 107 -13.76 6.73 -7.97
C GLY A 107 -14.08 6.18 -9.36
N PRO A 108 -13.60 6.85 -10.43
CA PRO A 108 -13.77 6.33 -11.78
C PRO A 108 -13.04 4.98 -11.93
N PRO A 109 -13.58 4.06 -12.73
CA PRO A 109 -12.91 2.79 -13.01
C PRO A 109 -11.54 3.08 -13.61
N GLN A 110 -10.51 2.42 -13.06
CA GLN A 110 -9.16 2.57 -13.58
C GLN A 110 -9.02 1.75 -14.86
N PRO A 111 -8.26 2.24 -15.87
CA PRO A 111 -8.20 1.63 -17.19
C PRO A 111 -7.71 0.17 -17.22
N LEU A 112 -7.15 -0.35 -16.11
CA LEU A 112 -6.71 -1.74 -15.96
C LEU A 112 -7.08 -2.34 -14.58
N SER A 113 -8.31 -2.10 -14.11
CA SER A 113 -8.80 -2.70 -12.87
C SER A 113 -9.73 -3.88 -13.13
N VAL A 114 -9.44 -5.02 -12.50
CA VAL A 114 -10.37 -6.16 -12.40
C VAL A 114 -10.83 -6.22 -10.94
N HIS A 115 -12.07 -5.83 -10.70
CA HIS A 115 -12.67 -5.94 -9.37
C HIS A 115 -13.47 -7.23 -9.27
N VAL A 116 -13.00 -8.17 -8.45
CA VAL A 116 -13.79 -9.34 -8.06
C VAL A 116 -14.39 -9.04 -6.70
N THR A 117 -15.71 -8.85 -6.67
CA THR A 117 -16.48 -8.71 -5.43
C THR A 117 -17.31 -9.98 -5.25
N TRP A 118 -17.44 -10.44 -4.00
CA TRP A 118 -18.41 -11.46 -3.65
C TRP A 118 -19.10 -11.02 -2.35
N GLU A 119 -20.37 -11.40 -2.22
CA GLU A 119 -21.09 -11.30 -0.96
C GLU A 119 -20.97 -12.64 -0.24
N GLU A 120 -20.50 -12.61 1.01
CA GLU A 120 -20.49 -13.79 1.86
C GLU A 120 -21.92 -14.00 2.39
N VAL A 121 -22.72 -14.81 1.68
CA VAL A 121 -24.04 -15.21 2.17
C VAL A 121 -23.84 -16.36 3.15
N TRP A 122 -23.63 -16.01 4.43
CA TRP A 122 -23.69 -17.00 5.50
C TRP A 122 -25.16 -17.33 5.79
N ASN A 123 -25.63 -18.51 5.38
CA ASN A 123 -26.92 -19.03 5.82
C ASN A 123 -26.68 -19.96 7.03
N PRO A 124 -27.11 -19.59 8.24
CA PRO A 124 -26.85 -20.35 9.47
C PRO A 124 -27.51 -21.73 9.49
#